data_AF-A0A2D4YUN0-F1
#
_entry.id   AF-A0A2D4YUN0-F1
#
_cell.length_a   1.000
_cell.length_b   1.000
_cell.length_c   1.000
_cell.angle_alpha   90.00
_cell.angle_beta   90.00
_cell.angle_gamma   90.00
#
_symmetry.space_group_name_H-M   'P 1'
#
loop_
_entity.id
_entity.type
_entity.pdbx_description
1 polymer ?
#
loop_
_entity_poly.entity_id
_entity_poly.type
_entity_poly.pdbx_seq_one_letter_code
_entity_poly.pdbx_strand_id
1 'polypeptide(L)'
;MKFSEAEGKLKNLVNQEVTIEYIVNIIKSIDSLQVKTNTIFAPQSSPYQNTALGRMVDPETGEKLVKSVRSMLVDFSYQRFLKLRALIKRLEDNNGNFSETRASCINVRVRTNGEEFIWDGLRRAVLSGLKDIWEVPVISFVHGVKTKADQKAIEAKDFSAYNGKGSESMRKEEVWKADYLAKEDEAIELGDIMKSCNLDILGVLQNGGWSLGGFAIFQSTSVGSKKIKSEYLEQSSRIIQQSFTNDNSVKGYLITGIAKYLETVDKWLEACQDGDDAYDCESVMELDLVEDALIEYTKDWMEQKTNPTQAKLISPSESNHQVESAAFNFYNKVVRPNLSDTVVKNTLKRQFIEDFGLDADNF
;
A
#
# COMPACT_ATOMS: atom_id res chain seq x y z
N MET A 1 26.30 9.91 -7.07
CA MET A 1 25.24 9.71 -6.07
C MET A 1 25.23 8.27 -5.53
N LYS A 2 24.90 8.06 -4.24
CA LYS A 2 24.70 6.70 -3.69
C LYS A 2 23.36 6.10 -4.14
N PHE A 3 23.29 4.77 -4.19
CA PHE A 3 22.06 4.04 -4.58
C PHE A 3 20.84 4.39 -3.72
N SER A 4 21.02 4.45 -2.40
CA SER A 4 19.95 4.79 -1.45
C SER A 4 19.44 6.22 -1.62
N GLU A 5 20.31 7.16 -2.01
CA GLU A 5 19.93 8.54 -2.28
C GLU A 5 19.08 8.64 -3.55
N ALA A 6 19.44 7.91 -4.61
CA ALA A 6 18.63 7.83 -5.83
C ALA A 6 17.26 7.16 -5.57
N GLU A 7 17.22 6.07 -4.78
CA GLU A 7 15.95 5.48 -4.35
C GLU A 7 15.10 6.46 -3.55
N GLY A 8 15.71 7.26 -2.67
CA GLY A 8 15.03 8.33 -1.94
C GLY A 8 14.42 9.37 -2.88
N LYS A 9 15.19 9.86 -3.86
CA LYS A 9 14.69 10.81 -4.87
C LYS A 9 13.52 10.25 -5.67
N LEU A 10 13.61 9.00 -6.12
CA LEU A 10 12.54 8.33 -6.87
C LEU A 10 11.29 8.11 -6.01
N LYS A 11 11.45 7.80 -4.71
CA LYS A 11 10.33 7.69 -3.76
C LYS A 11 9.66 9.03 -3.50
N ASN A 12 10.38 10.14 -3.58
CA ASN A 12 9.82 11.47 -3.36
C ASN A 12 9.04 12.03 -4.56
N LEU A 13 8.96 11.28 -5.67
CA LEU A 13 8.17 11.69 -6.85
C LEU A 13 6.66 11.53 -6.64
N VAL A 14 6.19 10.99 -5.51
CA VAL A 14 4.75 10.85 -5.24
C VAL A 14 4.03 12.18 -5.47
N ASN A 15 2.90 12.11 -6.18
CA ASN A 15 2.09 13.26 -6.56
C ASN A 15 2.78 14.27 -7.50
N GLN A 16 3.90 13.91 -8.13
CA GLN A 16 4.60 14.75 -9.11
C GLN A 16 4.42 14.21 -10.54
N GLU A 17 4.53 15.12 -11.50
CA GLU A 17 4.60 14.85 -12.94
C GLU A 17 6.04 15.08 -13.40
N VAL A 18 6.69 14.06 -13.95
CA VAL A 18 8.10 14.16 -14.37
C VAL A 18 8.33 13.45 -15.69
N THR A 19 9.37 13.88 -16.43
CA THR A 19 9.75 13.24 -17.69
C THR A 19 10.49 11.93 -17.47
N ILE A 20 10.45 11.04 -18.46
CA ILE A 20 11.29 9.82 -18.45
C ILE A 20 12.77 10.18 -18.39
N GLU A 21 13.21 11.20 -19.12
CA GLU A 21 14.60 11.67 -19.07
C GLU A 21 15.04 12.03 -17.65
N TYR A 22 14.20 12.73 -16.89
CA TYR A 22 14.50 13.08 -15.50
C TYR A 22 14.73 11.83 -14.64
N ILE A 23 13.86 10.82 -14.76
CA ILE A 23 14.00 9.54 -14.04
C ILE A 23 15.30 8.82 -14.46
N VAL A 24 15.58 8.74 -15.76
CA VAL A 24 16.79 8.11 -16.30
C VAL A 24 18.05 8.82 -15.79
N ASN A 25 18.06 10.15 -15.75
CA ASN A 25 19.19 10.94 -15.26
C ASN A 25 19.45 10.70 -13.76
N ILE A 26 18.39 10.57 -12.94
CA ILE A 26 18.55 10.17 -11.53
C ILE A 26 19.29 8.82 -11.45
N ILE A 27 18.87 7.83 -12.24
CA ILE A 27 19.46 6.48 -12.20
C ILE A 27 20.90 6.48 -12.73
N LYS A 28 21.17 7.16 -13.85
CA LYS A 28 22.52 7.27 -14.43
C LYS A 28 23.50 8.04 -13.51
N SER A 29 23.00 8.84 -12.56
CA SER A 29 23.84 9.56 -11.59
C SER A 29 24.38 8.70 -10.43
N ILE A 30 24.01 7.40 -10.38
CA ILE A 30 24.44 6.49 -9.31
C ILE A 30 25.89 6.03 -9.56
N ASP A 31 26.80 6.34 -8.64
CA ASP A 31 28.24 6.13 -8.84
C ASP A 31 28.60 4.64 -9.00
N SER A 32 27.95 3.77 -8.22
CA SER A 32 28.18 2.32 -8.31
C SER A 32 27.71 1.70 -9.64
N LEU A 33 26.80 2.37 -10.33
CA LEU A 33 26.34 2.02 -11.67
C LEU A 33 27.24 2.65 -12.76
N GLN A 34 27.95 3.73 -12.43
CA GLN A 34 28.97 4.37 -13.26
C GLN A 34 30.30 3.57 -13.37
N VAL A 35 30.54 2.64 -12.45
CA VAL A 35 31.67 1.70 -12.54
C VAL A 35 31.28 0.42 -13.29
N LYS A 36 30.02 0.00 -13.19
CA LYS A 36 29.43 -1.13 -13.96
C LYS A 36 29.02 -0.76 -15.41
N THR A 37 29.20 0.50 -15.81
CA THR A 37 28.63 1.08 -17.05
C THR A 37 29.26 0.55 -18.32
N ASN A 38 30.47 -0.02 -18.24
CA ASN A 38 31.13 -0.58 -19.40
C ASN A 38 30.40 -1.80 -19.99
N THR A 39 29.40 -2.37 -19.31
CA THR A 39 28.59 -3.47 -19.88
C THR A 39 27.08 -3.29 -19.78
N ILE A 40 26.52 -2.91 -18.61
CA ILE A 40 25.06 -2.97 -18.42
C ILE A 40 24.32 -1.79 -19.09
N PHE A 41 24.83 -0.56 -18.96
CA PHE A 41 24.21 0.66 -19.50
C PHE A 41 24.86 1.17 -20.79
N ALA A 42 25.76 0.39 -21.39
CA ALA A 42 26.32 0.73 -22.69
C ALA A 42 25.18 1.00 -23.68
N PRO A 43 25.28 2.04 -24.54
CA PRO A 43 24.25 2.31 -25.54
C PRO A 43 23.97 1.09 -26.40
N GLN A 44 22.71 0.92 -26.81
CA GLN A 44 22.29 -0.15 -27.69
C GLN A 44 21.59 0.44 -28.92
N SER A 45 21.79 -0.17 -30.09
CA SER A 45 20.96 0.15 -31.25
C SER A 45 19.48 -0.15 -30.96
N SER A 46 18.59 0.67 -31.52
CA SER A 46 17.16 0.46 -31.32
C SER A 46 16.75 -0.92 -31.88
N PRO A 47 16.16 -1.81 -31.06
CA PRO A 47 15.76 -3.13 -31.51
C PRO A 47 14.52 -3.07 -32.41
N TYR A 48 13.87 -1.90 -32.53
CA TYR A 48 12.69 -1.71 -33.37
C TYR A 48 13.05 -1.37 -34.83
N GLN A 49 14.33 -1.18 -35.15
CA GLN A 49 14.74 -0.91 -36.53
C GLN A 49 14.35 -2.08 -37.43
N ASN A 50 13.54 -1.80 -38.47
CA ASN A 50 13.08 -2.78 -39.44
C ASN A 50 12.28 -3.95 -38.85
N THR A 51 11.63 -3.78 -37.70
CA THR A 51 10.72 -4.80 -37.15
C THR A 51 9.26 -4.52 -37.51
N ALA A 52 8.37 -5.49 -37.28
CA ALA A 52 6.94 -5.28 -37.49
C ALA A 52 6.42 -4.15 -36.59
N LEU A 53 6.82 -4.14 -35.31
CA LEU A 53 6.46 -3.09 -34.36
C LEU A 53 7.02 -1.72 -34.77
N GLY A 54 8.28 -1.65 -35.21
CA GLY A 54 8.91 -0.40 -35.64
C GLY A 54 8.34 0.20 -36.93
N ARG A 55 7.59 -0.58 -37.70
CA ARG A 55 6.88 -0.15 -38.91
C ARG A 55 5.40 0.15 -38.69
N MET A 56 4.89 -0.02 -37.47
CA MET A 56 3.48 0.23 -37.19
C MET A 56 3.14 1.70 -37.40
N VAL A 57 1.98 1.90 -38.00
CA VAL A 57 1.34 3.21 -38.16
C VAL A 57 -0.04 3.16 -37.54
N ASP A 58 -0.49 4.30 -37.07
CA ASP A 58 -1.86 4.51 -36.67
C ASP A 58 -2.76 4.38 -37.93
N PRO A 59 -3.81 3.54 -37.90
CA PRO A 59 -4.63 3.30 -39.08
C PRO A 59 -5.52 4.48 -39.47
N GLU A 60 -5.81 5.40 -38.54
CA GLU A 60 -6.68 6.56 -38.77
C GLU A 60 -5.89 7.75 -39.31
N THR A 61 -4.68 7.97 -38.78
CA THR A 61 -3.83 9.14 -39.10
C THR A 61 -2.68 8.83 -40.06
N GLY A 62 -2.27 7.56 -40.16
CA GLY A 62 -1.09 7.13 -40.90
C GLY A 62 0.24 7.48 -40.24
N GLU A 63 0.22 8.07 -39.04
CA GLU A 63 1.43 8.45 -38.31
C GLU A 63 2.16 7.21 -37.77
N LYS A 64 3.51 7.25 -37.74
CA LYS A 64 4.29 6.19 -37.11
C LYS A 64 3.97 6.11 -35.62
N LEU A 65 3.75 4.91 -35.12
CA LEU A 65 3.56 4.66 -33.69
C LEU A 65 4.87 4.75 -32.90
N VAL A 66 6.02 4.67 -33.57
CA VAL A 66 7.33 4.85 -32.91
C VAL A 66 7.52 6.32 -32.58
N LYS A 67 7.48 6.65 -31.29
CA LYS A 67 7.61 8.01 -30.77
C LYS A 67 8.74 8.09 -29.74
N SER A 68 9.27 9.30 -29.58
CA SER A 68 10.28 9.56 -28.55
C SER A 68 9.63 9.60 -27.16
N VAL A 69 10.07 8.74 -26.24
CA VAL A 69 9.60 8.75 -24.84
C VAL A 69 10.40 9.71 -23.96
N ARG A 70 11.47 10.31 -24.47
CA ARG A 70 12.40 11.14 -23.68
C ARG A 70 11.68 12.25 -22.91
N SER A 71 10.80 12.97 -23.59
CA SER A 71 10.03 14.10 -23.05
C SER A 71 8.64 13.71 -22.55
N MET A 72 8.20 12.46 -22.72
CA MET A 72 6.91 12.02 -22.21
C MET A 72 6.90 12.06 -20.68
N LEU A 73 5.74 12.44 -20.14
CA LEU A 73 5.52 12.62 -18.72
C LEU A 73 5.01 11.34 -18.06
N VAL A 74 5.21 11.25 -16.76
CA VAL A 74 4.71 10.20 -15.89
C VAL A 74 4.11 10.87 -14.68
N ASP A 75 2.87 10.52 -14.36
CA ASP A 75 2.17 11.07 -13.21
C ASP A 75 2.15 10.08 -12.03
N PHE A 76 2.95 10.40 -11.01
CA PHE A 76 3.10 9.58 -9.81
C PHE A 76 1.97 9.73 -8.78
N SER A 77 0.94 10.52 -9.08
CA SER A 77 -0.30 10.51 -8.30
C SER A 77 -1.03 9.17 -8.41
N TYR A 78 -0.96 8.46 -9.56
CA TYR A 78 -1.51 7.11 -9.72
C TYR A 78 -0.45 6.05 -10.07
N GLN A 79 0.69 6.41 -10.65
CA GLN A 79 1.72 5.42 -11.01
C GLN A 79 2.32 4.70 -9.80
N ARG A 80 2.72 3.45 -10.02
CA ARG A 80 3.49 2.65 -9.05
C ARG A 80 4.89 3.22 -8.81
N PHE A 81 5.51 2.84 -7.70
CA PHE A 81 6.91 3.15 -7.47
C PHE A 81 7.83 2.36 -8.39
N LEU A 82 8.91 3.02 -8.80
CA LEU A 82 9.98 2.36 -9.53
C LEU A 82 10.85 1.54 -8.57
N LYS A 83 10.71 0.22 -8.62
CA LYS A 83 11.56 -0.73 -7.86
C LYS A 83 12.94 -0.80 -8.52
N LEU A 84 13.80 0.18 -8.25
CA LEU A 84 15.08 0.39 -8.93
C LEU A 84 15.95 -0.87 -8.99
N ARG A 85 16.13 -1.56 -7.86
CA ARG A 85 16.94 -2.79 -7.81
C ARG A 85 16.39 -3.90 -8.72
N ALA A 86 15.06 -4.08 -8.75
CA ALA A 86 14.42 -5.05 -9.64
C ALA A 86 14.54 -4.64 -11.11
N LEU A 87 14.50 -3.33 -11.40
CA LEU A 87 14.69 -2.80 -12.75
C LEU A 87 16.10 -3.09 -13.27
N ILE A 88 17.13 -2.81 -12.46
CA ILE A 88 18.53 -3.06 -12.81
C ILE A 88 18.78 -4.56 -12.95
N LYS A 89 18.26 -5.38 -12.02
CA LYS A 89 18.36 -6.83 -12.11
C LYS A 89 17.78 -7.38 -13.41
N ARG A 90 16.68 -6.82 -13.92
CA ARG A 90 16.11 -7.23 -15.22
C ARG A 90 17.06 -6.97 -16.40
N LEU A 91 17.86 -5.90 -16.36
CA LEU A 91 18.90 -5.67 -17.36
C LEU A 91 20.06 -6.65 -17.17
N GLU A 92 20.52 -6.84 -15.94
CA GLU A 92 21.58 -7.81 -15.61
C GLU A 92 21.21 -9.23 -16.09
N ASP A 93 19.99 -9.69 -15.79
CA ASP A 93 19.46 -11.00 -16.20
C ASP A 93 19.28 -11.11 -17.73
N ASN A 94 19.31 -10.00 -18.48
CA ASN A 94 19.25 -9.97 -19.94
C ASN A 94 20.60 -9.57 -20.58
N ASN A 95 21.71 -9.81 -19.88
CA ASN A 95 23.08 -9.50 -20.32
C ASN A 95 23.26 -8.02 -20.69
N GLY A 96 22.58 -7.13 -19.98
CA GLY A 96 22.58 -5.69 -20.22
C GLY A 96 21.73 -5.24 -21.39
N ASN A 97 21.04 -6.13 -22.11
CA ASN A 97 20.28 -5.76 -23.31
C ASN A 97 18.84 -5.36 -22.99
N PHE A 98 18.31 -4.42 -23.76
CA PHE A 98 16.90 -4.12 -23.86
C PHE A 98 16.25 -5.00 -24.94
N SER A 99 15.12 -5.63 -24.60
CA SER A 99 14.45 -6.65 -25.41
C SER A 99 13.12 -6.13 -25.95
N GLU A 100 12.98 -6.08 -27.28
CA GLU A 100 11.72 -5.74 -27.97
C GLU A 100 10.58 -6.67 -27.54
N THR A 101 10.81 -7.98 -27.49
CA THR A 101 9.77 -8.97 -27.15
C THR A 101 9.22 -8.82 -25.73
N ARG A 102 9.99 -8.21 -24.82
CA ARG A 102 9.55 -7.89 -23.46
C ARG A 102 8.99 -6.46 -23.32
N ALA A 103 9.25 -5.60 -24.31
CA ALA A 103 8.99 -4.17 -24.23
C ALA A 103 7.88 -3.65 -25.16
N SER A 104 7.40 -4.45 -26.12
CA SER A 104 6.19 -4.24 -26.95
C SER A 104 5.81 -2.75 -27.15
N CYS A 105 4.54 -2.40 -26.98
CA CYS A 105 4.04 -1.02 -27.01
C CYS A 105 3.88 -0.42 -25.60
N ILE A 106 3.99 0.90 -25.54
CA ILE A 106 3.70 1.73 -24.35
C ILE A 106 2.38 2.44 -24.58
N ASN A 107 1.51 2.48 -23.57
CA ASN A 107 0.24 3.19 -23.68
C ASN A 107 0.37 4.59 -23.06
N VAL A 108 -0.07 5.58 -23.82
CA VAL A 108 0.08 7.00 -23.52
C VAL A 108 -1.27 7.69 -23.61
N ARG A 109 -1.53 8.61 -22.69
CA ARG A 109 -2.67 9.51 -22.73
C ARG A 109 -2.21 10.89 -23.18
N VAL A 110 -2.92 11.48 -24.14
CA VAL A 110 -2.65 12.86 -24.59
C VAL A 110 -3.65 13.77 -23.88
N ARG A 111 -3.14 14.60 -22.96
CA ARG A 111 -3.95 15.56 -22.21
C ARG A 111 -4.36 16.73 -23.09
N THR A 112 -5.36 17.50 -22.67
CA THR A 112 -5.91 18.60 -23.49
C THR A 112 -4.94 19.75 -23.72
N ASN A 113 -3.84 19.81 -22.96
CA ASN A 113 -2.72 20.73 -23.19
C ASN A 113 -1.70 20.21 -24.23
N GLY A 114 -1.93 19.03 -24.81
CA GLY A 114 -1.07 18.40 -25.80
C GLY A 114 0.07 17.57 -25.20
N GLU A 115 0.20 17.53 -23.88
CA GLU A 115 1.25 16.73 -23.22
C GLU A 115 0.90 15.23 -23.23
N GLU A 116 1.93 14.41 -23.46
CA GLU A 116 1.83 12.95 -23.54
C GLU A 116 2.26 12.31 -22.21
N PHE A 117 1.34 11.59 -21.56
CA PHE A 117 1.52 10.93 -20.28
C PHE A 117 1.54 9.40 -20.43
N ILE A 118 2.64 8.76 -20.03
CA ILE A 118 2.76 7.31 -19.97
C ILE A 118 1.95 6.82 -18.76
N TRP A 119 0.85 6.11 -19.03
CA TRP A 119 0.05 5.48 -17.98
C TRP A 119 0.31 3.96 -17.87
N ASP A 120 0.79 3.31 -18.93
CA ASP A 120 1.31 1.94 -18.88
C ASP A 120 2.63 1.84 -19.65
N GLY A 121 3.61 1.13 -19.06
CA GLY A 121 4.93 0.97 -19.65
C GLY A 121 6.04 1.83 -19.06
N LEU A 122 5.83 2.46 -17.89
CA LEU A 122 6.85 3.23 -17.17
C LEU A 122 8.20 2.51 -17.10
N ARG A 123 8.22 1.24 -16.66
CA ARG A 123 9.46 0.46 -16.56
C ARG A 123 10.11 0.25 -17.93
N ARG A 124 9.33 0.08 -18.99
CA ARG A 124 9.82 -0.15 -20.35
C ARG A 124 10.46 1.12 -20.91
N ALA A 125 9.82 2.27 -20.73
CA ALA A 125 10.36 3.57 -21.11
C ALA A 125 11.67 3.90 -20.37
N VAL A 126 11.72 3.65 -19.06
CA VAL A 126 12.96 3.88 -18.29
C VAL A 126 14.08 2.93 -18.75
N LEU A 127 13.78 1.65 -18.95
CA LEU A 127 14.77 0.67 -19.42
C LEU A 127 15.32 1.03 -20.82
N SER A 128 14.47 1.50 -21.73
CA SER A 128 14.91 1.90 -23.06
C SER A 128 15.80 3.14 -22.99
N GLY A 129 15.42 4.15 -22.20
CA GLY A 129 16.23 5.35 -21.97
C GLY A 129 17.58 5.08 -21.29
N LEU A 130 17.64 4.09 -20.38
CA LEU A 130 18.92 3.64 -19.79
C LEU A 130 19.89 3.05 -20.82
N LYS A 131 19.38 2.61 -21.98
CA LYS A 131 20.15 2.08 -23.12
C LYS A 131 20.29 3.07 -24.28
N ASP A 132 19.89 4.32 -24.06
CA ASP A 132 19.82 5.38 -25.06
C ASP A 132 18.90 5.07 -26.26
N ILE A 133 17.89 4.22 -26.03
CA ILE A 133 16.80 3.93 -26.95
C ILE A 133 15.60 4.79 -26.56
N TRP A 134 15.49 5.95 -27.19
CA TRP A 134 14.44 6.92 -26.89
C TRP A 134 13.21 6.76 -27.77
N GLU A 135 13.35 6.15 -28.94
CA GLU A 135 12.25 5.87 -29.87
C GLU A 135 11.70 4.46 -29.66
N VAL A 136 10.45 4.36 -29.21
CA VAL A 136 9.77 3.09 -28.95
C VAL A 136 8.32 3.13 -29.45
N PRO A 137 7.67 1.97 -29.72
CA PRO A 137 6.27 1.92 -30.12
C PRO A 137 5.35 2.44 -29.01
N VAL A 138 4.46 3.37 -29.37
CA VAL A 138 3.52 4.04 -28.49
C VAL A 138 2.11 3.99 -29.08
N ILE A 139 1.13 3.67 -28.24
CA ILE A 139 -0.29 3.81 -28.56
C ILE A 139 -0.81 5.00 -27.77
N SER A 140 -1.22 6.05 -28.48
CA SER A 140 -1.70 7.31 -27.90
C SER A 140 -3.23 7.33 -27.84
N PHE A 141 -3.77 7.72 -26.70
CA PHE A 141 -5.20 7.92 -26.49
C PHE A 141 -5.46 9.37 -26.09
N VAL A 142 -6.17 10.13 -26.92
CA VAL A 142 -6.47 11.54 -26.64
C VAL A 142 -7.61 11.64 -25.62
N HIS A 143 -7.45 12.51 -24.62
CA HIS A 143 -8.52 12.80 -23.66
C HIS A 143 -9.61 13.65 -24.29
N GLY A 144 -10.88 13.26 -24.07
CA GLY A 144 -12.05 14.05 -24.45
C GLY A 144 -12.52 15.03 -23.37
N VAL A 145 -12.05 14.89 -22.13
CA VAL A 145 -12.48 15.70 -20.98
C VAL A 145 -11.54 16.88 -20.75
N LYS A 146 -12.09 18.04 -20.35
CA LYS A 146 -11.32 19.30 -20.29
C LYS A 146 -10.52 19.51 -19.00
N THR A 147 -10.96 18.98 -17.86
CA THR A 147 -10.29 19.29 -16.59
C THR A 147 -9.11 18.34 -16.36
N LYS A 148 -7.99 18.88 -15.84
CA LYS A 148 -6.81 18.07 -15.49
C LYS A 148 -7.13 17.00 -14.45
N ALA A 149 -8.04 17.30 -13.51
CA ALA A 149 -8.46 16.36 -12.48
C ALA A 149 -9.21 15.15 -13.06
N ASP A 150 -10.14 15.38 -13.99
CA ASP A 150 -10.89 14.29 -14.63
C ASP A 150 -10.00 13.46 -15.56
N GLN A 151 -9.06 14.11 -16.26
CA GLN A 151 -8.04 13.41 -17.08
C GLN A 151 -7.19 12.45 -16.23
N LYS A 152 -6.71 12.93 -15.07
CA LYS A 152 -5.97 12.09 -14.10
C LYS A 152 -6.83 10.94 -13.56
N ALA A 153 -8.10 11.19 -13.26
CA ALA A 153 -9.00 10.15 -12.76
C ALA A 153 -9.20 9.03 -13.80
N ILE A 154 -9.38 9.38 -15.08
CA ILE A 154 -9.47 8.41 -16.18
C ILE A 154 -8.15 7.63 -16.33
N GLU A 155 -7.01 8.34 -16.36
CA GLU A 155 -5.69 7.71 -16.43
C GLU A 155 -5.45 6.72 -15.29
N ALA A 156 -5.83 7.09 -14.06
CA ALA A 156 -5.70 6.26 -12.88
C ALA A 156 -6.59 5.01 -12.96
N LYS A 157 -7.82 5.17 -13.46
CA LYS A 157 -8.76 4.07 -13.68
C LYS A 157 -8.20 3.05 -14.68
N ASP A 158 -7.73 3.52 -15.84
CA ASP A 158 -7.12 2.65 -16.85
C ASP A 158 -5.88 1.95 -16.31
N PHE A 159 -5.02 2.69 -15.61
CA PHE A 159 -3.84 2.14 -14.98
C PHE A 159 -4.19 1.04 -13.99
N SER A 160 -5.14 1.27 -13.08
CA SER A 160 -5.57 0.27 -12.10
C SER A 160 -6.17 -0.97 -12.76
N ALA A 161 -7.06 -0.79 -13.74
CA ALA A 161 -7.69 -1.89 -14.46
C ALA A 161 -6.67 -2.76 -15.21
N TYR A 162 -5.75 -2.14 -15.94
CA TYR A 162 -4.78 -2.86 -16.78
C TYR A 162 -3.62 -3.45 -15.96
N ASN A 163 -3.09 -2.68 -15.00
CA ASN A 163 -1.86 -3.02 -14.29
C ASN A 163 -2.08 -3.59 -12.88
N GLY A 164 -3.18 -3.24 -12.22
CA GLY A 164 -3.46 -3.62 -10.84
C GLY A 164 -4.36 -4.85 -10.74
N LYS A 165 -5.47 -4.85 -11.50
CA LYS A 165 -6.47 -5.93 -11.55
C LYS A 165 -6.21 -6.93 -12.69
N GLY A 166 -5.33 -6.56 -13.63
CA GLY A 166 -4.91 -7.36 -14.77
C GLY A 166 -3.67 -8.23 -14.53
N SER A 167 -2.75 -8.25 -15.49
CA SER A 167 -1.69 -9.26 -15.61
C SER A 167 -0.45 -9.06 -14.72
N GLU A 168 -0.30 -7.91 -14.05
CA GLU A 168 0.86 -7.64 -13.20
C GLU A 168 0.50 -7.61 -11.69
N SER A 169 1.30 -8.31 -10.87
CA SER A 169 1.16 -8.25 -9.41
C SER A 169 1.67 -6.89 -8.87
N MET A 170 0.75 -5.95 -8.71
CA MET A 170 0.98 -4.70 -7.96
C MET A 170 0.71 -4.88 -6.46
N ARG A 171 1.37 -4.06 -5.63
CA ARG A 171 1.04 -4.05 -4.20
C ARG A 171 -0.33 -3.41 -3.99
N LYS A 172 -1.09 -3.89 -3.01
CA LYS A 172 -2.46 -3.44 -2.74
C LYS A 172 -2.55 -1.93 -2.47
N GLU A 173 -1.57 -1.37 -1.78
CA GLU A 173 -1.50 0.08 -1.53
C GLU A 173 -1.26 0.92 -2.80
N GLU A 174 -0.53 0.38 -3.78
CA GLU A 174 -0.30 1.06 -5.06
C GLU A 174 -1.56 1.01 -5.96
N VAL A 175 -2.33 -0.07 -5.87
CA VAL A 175 -3.63 -0.20 -6.56
C VAL A 175 -4.66 0.74 -5.92
N TRP A 176 -4.77 0.74 -4.60
CA TRP A 176 -5.67 1.65 -3.89
C TRP A 176 -5.38 3.10 -4.19
N LYS A 177 -4.10 3.51 -4.27
CA LYS A 177 -3.74 4.88 -4.67
C LYS A 177 -4.36 5.28 -6.00
N ALA A 178 -4.30 4.40 -7.00
CA ALA A 178 -4.89 4.65 -8.30
C ALA A 178 -6.43 4.66 -8.24
N ASP A 179 -7.05 3.71 -7.54
CA ASP A 179 -8.51 3.64 -7.36
C ASP A 179 -9.06 4.87 -6.59
N TYR A 180 -8.31 5.38 -5.59
CA TYR A 180 -8.65 6.59 -4.84
C TYR A 180 -8.64 7.82 -5.75
N LEU A 181 -7.62 7.99 -6.60
CA LEU A 181 -7.57 9.08 -7.56
C LEU A 181 -8.66 8.96 -8.65
N ALA A 182 -8.99 7.73 -9.04
CA ALA A 182 -10.09 7.41 -9.95
C ALA A 182 -11.48 7.65 -9.33
N LYS A 183 -11.55 7.95 -8.02
CA LYS A 183 -12.79 8.16 -7.25
C LYS A 183 -13.70 6.93 -7.23
N GLU A 184 -13.12 5.74 -7.13
CA GLU A 184 -13.89 4.51 -6.92
C GLU A 184 -14.43 4.47 -5.48
N ASP A 185 -15.72 4.15 -5.31
CA ASP A 185 -16.46 4.33 -4.05
C ASP A 185 -15.79 3.66 -2.84
N GLU A 186 -15.43 2.38 -2.94
CA GLU A 186 -14.75 1.65 -1.85
C GLU A 186 -13.38 2.25 -1.51
N ALA A 187 -12.67 2.81 -2.50
CA ALA A 187 -11.37 3.42 -2.27
C ALA A 187 -11.51 4.76 -1.54
N ILE A 188 -12.53 5.54 -1.87
CA ILE A 188 -12.89 6.78 -1.17
C ILE A 188 -13.31 6.47 0.27
N GLU A 189 -14.21 5.49 0.49
CA GLU A 189 -14.63 5.03 1.82
C GLU A 189 -13.41 4.66 2.69
N LEU A 190 -12.51 3.82 2.15
CA LEU A 190 -11.29 3.45 2.86
C LEU A 190 -10.39 4.66 3.16
N GLY A 191 -10.30 5.62 2.23
CA GLY A 191 -9.54 6.85 2.42
C GLY A 191 -10.11 7.72 3.54
N ASP A 192 -11.43 7.79 3.68
CA ASP A 192 -12.08 8.55 4.74
C ASP A 192 -11.91 7.89 6.12
N ILE A 193 -11.99 6.56 6.19
CA ILE A 193 -11.65 5.79 7.41
C ILE A 193 -10.17 6.02 7.80
N MET A 194 -9.26 6.01 6.83
CA MET A 194 -7.84 6.28 7.11
C MET A 194 -7.62 7.71 7.63
N LYS A 195 -8.34 8.70 7.09
CA LYS A 195 -8.26 10.09 7.59
C LYS A 195 -8.76 10.19 9.03
N SER A 196 -9.89 9.56 9.36
CA SER A 196 -10.43 9.58 10.73
C SER A 196 -9.52 8.86 11.72
N CYS A 197 -8.81 7.84 11.27
CA CYS A 197 -7.76 7.16 12.03
C CYS A 197 -6.43 7.94 12.11
N ASN A 198 -6.30 9.13 11.49
CA ASN A 198 -5.01 9.86 11.36
C ASN A 198 -3.89 8.99 10.73
N LEU A 199 -4.22 8.26 9.67
CA LEU A 199 -3.29 7.39 8.94
C LEU A 199 -3.06 7.89 7.51
N ASP A 200 -1.90 7.55 6.95
CA ASP A 200 -1.59 7.73 5.53
C ASP A 200 -0.88 6.48 4.99
N ILE A 201 -1.07 6.22 3.70
CA ILE A 201 -0.31 5.22 2.95
C ILE A 201 0.26 5.89 1.70
N LEU A 202 1.58 5.80 1.53
CA LEU A 202 2.34 6.36 0.40
C LEU A 202 2.27 7.89 0.25
N GLY A 203 1.76 8.65 1.21
CA GLY A 203 1.60 10.11 1.11
C GLY A 203 0.43 10.53 0.21
N VAL A 204 -0.56 9.66 0.05
CA VAL A 204 -1.71 9.89 -0.84
C VAL A 204 -2.69 10.88 -0.24
N LEU A 205 -2.91 10.81 1.07
CA LEU A 205 -3.91 11.64 1.76
C LEU A 205 -3.35 13.00 2.17
N GLN A 206 -2.02 13.12 2.30
CA GLN A 206 -1.32 14.36 2.64
C GLN A 206 -1.83 14.98 3.96
N ASN A 207 -2.31 14.15 4.88
CA ASN A 207 -2.88 14.58 6.16
C ASN A 207 -1.82 14.69 7.28
N GLY A 208 -0.56 14.34 7.01
CA GLY A 208 0.50 14.29 8.02
C GLY A 208 0.32 13.16 9.05
N GLY A 209 -0.59 12.23 8.78
CA GLY A 209 -0.88 11.09 9.63
C GLY A 209 0.23 10.05 9.64
N TRP A 210 0.08 9.05 10.50
CA TRP A 210 1.07 7.99 10.67
C TRP A 210 1.08 7.04 9.48
N SER A 211 2.26 6.49 9.15
CA SER A 211 2.37 5.53 8.06
C SER A 211 1.64 4.22 8.43
N LEU A 212 0.71 3.78 7.59
CA LEU A 212 0.07 2.47 7.76
C LEU A 212 0.97 1.34 7.22
N GLY A 213 1.33 0.37 8.07
CA GLY A 213 1.90 -0.90 7.66
C GLY A 213 0.82 -1.96 7.47
N GLY A 214 1.05 -3.01 6.68
CA GLY A 214 0.07 -4.09 6.54
C GLY A 214 -1.26 -3.66 5.89
N PHE A 215 -1.19 -2.79 4.88
CA PHE A 215 -2.36 -2.23 4.19
C PHE A 215 -3.39 -3.28 3.74
N ALA A 216 -2.94 -4.44 3.25
CA ALA A 216 -3.83 -5.48 2.76
C ALA A 216 -4.82 -5.98 3.82
N ILE A 217 -4.36 -6.19 5.07
CA ILE A 217 -5.25 -6.65 6.14
C ILE A 217 -6.21 -5.52 6.55
N PHE A 218 -5.69 -4.30 6.69
CA PHE A 218 -6.49 -3.13 7.02
C PHE A 218 -7.60 -2.87 6.00
N GLN A 219 -7.29 -2.95 4.71
CA GLN A 219 -8.27 -2.83 3.62
C GLN A 219 -9.36 -3.90 3.76
N SER A 220 -8.99 -5.18 3.93
CA SER A 220 -9.98 -6.26 3.98
C SER A 220 -10.91 -6.25 5.20
N THR A 221 -10.55 -5.54 6.26
CA THR A 221 -11.34 -5.42 7.49
C THR A 221 -12.01 -4.05 7.65
N SER A 222 -11.66 -3.05 6.83
CA SER A 222 -12.25 -1.71 6.93
C SER A 222 -13.37 -1.51 5.92
N VAL A 223 -13.31 -2.21 4.79
CA VAL A 223 -14.32 -2.15 3.72
C VAL A 223 -14.70 -3.57 3.26
N GLY A 224 -15.83 -3.69 2.57
CA GLY A 224 -16.33 -4.97 2.06
C GLY A 224 -17.10 -5.80 3.10
N SER A 225 -17.16 -7.11 2.92
CA SER A 225 -18.06 -8.01 3.67
C SER A 225 -17.61 -8.35 5.09
N LYS A 226 -16.32 -8.21 5.41
CA LYS A 226 -15.74 -8.48 6.73
C LYS A 226 -15.41 -7.19 7.49
N LYS A 227 -16.16 -6.12 7.22
CA LYS A 227 -15.88 -4.80 7.79
C LYS A 227 -16.11 -4.77 9.30
N ILE A 228 -15.14 -4.24 10.01
CA ILE A 228 -15.26 -3.77 11.39
C ILE A 228 -15.82 -2.35 11.33
N LYS A 229 -16.71 -1.97 12.26
CA LYS A 229 -17.23 -0.59 12.31
C LYS A 229 -16.07 0.42 12.43
N SER A 230 -16.18 1.54 11.72
CA SER A 230 -15.11 2.56 11.66
C SER A 230 -14.79 3.16 13.03
N GLU A 231 -15.78 3.30 13.91
CA GLU A 231 -15.60 3.81 15.27
C GLU A 231 -14.57 3.02 16.09
N TYR A 232 -14.55 1.69 15.97
CA TYR A 232 -13.56 0.85 16.67
C TYR A 232 -12.16 0.95 16.01
N LEU A 233 -12.08 1.16 14.70
CA LEU A 233 -10.81 1.42 14.02
C LEU A 233 -10.22 2.76 14.44
N GLU A 234 -11.07 3.78 14.58
CA GLU A 234 -10.67 5.11 15.07
C GLU A 234 -10.17 5.07 16.51
N GLN A 235 -10.95 4.44 17.40
CA GLN A 235 -10.56 4.24 18.80
C GLN A 235 -9.26 3.44 18.90
N SER A 236 -9.14 2.36 18.14
CA SER A 236 -7.91 1.57 18.07
C SER A 236 -6.71 2.39 17.62
N SER A 237 -6.88 3.24 16.59
CA SER A 237 -5.81 4.10 16.10
C SER A 237 -5.35 5.09 17.18
N ARG A 238 -6.29 5.69 17.93
CA ARG A 238 -5.98 6.58 19.05
C ARG A 238 -5.22 5.86 20.16
N ILE A 239 -5.65 4.67 20.55
CA ILE A 239 -4.94 3.84 21.55
C ILE A 239 -3.49 3.63 21.10
N ILE A 240 -3.27 3.18 19.85
CA ILE A 240 -1.91 2.91 19.36
C ILE A 240 -1.06 4.18 19.31
N GLN A 241 -1.56 5.27 18.72
CA GLN A 241 -0.76 6.49 18.53
C GLN A 241 -0.44 7.19 19.86
N GLN A 242 -1.34 7.11 20.85
CA GLN A 242 -1.11 7.69 22.17
C GLN A 242 -0.22 6.83 23.07
N SER A 243 -0.18 5.51 22.84
CA SER A 243 0.73 4.61 23.54
C SER A 243 2.11 4.60 22.88
N PHE A 244 2.21 4.33 21.58
CA PHE A 244 3.48 4.15 20.87
C PHE A 244 4.10 5.47 20.40
N THR A 245 4.18 6.51 21.23
CA THR A 245 4.50 7.90 20.81
C THR A 245 5.85 8.10 20.08
N ASN A 246 6.77 7.15 20.17
CA ASN A 246 8.06 7.17 19.48
C ASN A 246 8.04 6.47 18.11
N ASP A 247 6.96 5.78 17.77
CA ASP A 247 6.76 5.19 16.46
C ASP A 247 6.23 6.24 15.47
N ASN A 248 6.46 6.00 14.18
CA ASN A 248 5.91 6.81 13.08
C ASN A 248 5.03 5.97 12.14
N SER A 249 4.65 4.78 12.60
CA SER A 249 3.85 3.84 11.81
C SER A 249 2.92 3.02 12.68
N VAL A 250 1.72 2.74 12.17
CA VAL A 250 0.75 1.83 12.80
C VAL A 250 0.74 0.52 12.03
N LYS A 251 0.84 -0.62 12.71
CA LYS A 251 0.74 -1.94 12.06
C LYS A 251 -0.73 -2.31 11.83
N GLY A 252 -1.08 -2.60 10.58
CA GLY A 252 -2.42 -3.01 10.16
C GLY A 252 -3.01 -4.12 11.02
N TYR A 253 -2.24 -5.17 11.34
CA TYR A 253 -2.72 -6.24 12.23
C TYR A 253 -3.02 -5.78 13.66
N LEU A 254 -2.27 -4.80 14.20
CA LEU A 254 -2.51 -4.31 15.55
C LEU A 254 -3.77 -3.45 15.61
N ILE A 255 -3.94 -2.51 14.67
CA ILE A 255 -5.13 -1.66 14.61
C ILE A 255 -6.39 -2.49 14.37
N THR A 256 -6.34 -3.46 13.46
CA THR A 256 -7.51 -4.32 13.21
C THR A 256 -7.75 -5.28 14.37
N GLY A 257 -6.70 -5.76 15.04
CA GLY A 257 -6.82 -6.62 16.22
C GLY A 257 -7.44 -5.91 17.42
N ILE A 258 -6.97 -4.71 17.77
CA ILE A 258 -7.56 -3.91 18.85
C ILE A 258 -9.00 -3.52 18.49
N ALA A 259 -9.27 -3.09 17.24
CA ALA A 259 -10.63 -2.80 16.81
C ALA A 259 -11.55 -4.03 16.91
N LYS A 260 -11.04 -5.22 16.59
CA LYS A 260 -11.77 -6.48 16.72
C LYS A 260 -12.04 -6.83 18.19
N TYR A 261 -11.08 -6.59 19.08
CA TYR A 261 -11.27 -6.74 20.52
C TYR A 261 -12.39 -5.82 21.01
N LEU A 262 -12.35 -4.52 20.69
CA LEU A 262 -13.37 -3.55 21.09
C LEU A 262 -14.76 -3.94 20.60
N GLU A 263 -14.89 -4.29 19.31
CA GLU A 263 -16.16 -4.73 18.73
C GLU A 263 -16.71 -5.98 19.43
N THR A 264 -15.83 -6.90 19.84
CA THR A 264 -16.24 -8.17 20.46
C THR A 264 -16.74 -7.95 21.88
N VAL A 265 -16.03 -7.15 22.68
CA VAL A 265 -16.46 -6.85 24.05
C VAL A 265 -17.76 -6.03 24.05
N ASP A 266 -17.92 -5.08 23.13
CA ASP A 266 -19.15 -4.29 23.01
C ASP A 266 -20.35 -5.20 22.70
N LYS A 267 -20.19 -6.18 21.80
CA LYS A 267 -21.21 -7.22 21.54
C LYS A 267 -21.56 -8.04 22.78
N TRP A 268 -20.57 -8.41 23.59
CA TRP A 268 -20.82 -9.15 24.82
C TRP A 268 -21.57 -8.29 25.84
N LEU A 269 -21.22 -7.01 25.97
CA LEU A 269 -21.91 -6.07 26.85
C LEU A 269 -23.37 -5.84 26.43
N GLU A 270 -23.63 -5.68 25.13
CA GLU A 270 -24.99 -5.58 24.58
C GLU A 270 -25.81 -6.84 24.90
N ALA A 271 -25.26 -8.03 24.62
CA ALA A 271 -25.92 -9.30 24.92
C ALA A 271 -26.26 -9.46 26.41
N CYS A 272 -25.33 -9.07 27.29
CA CYS A 272 -25.56 -9.09 28.73
C CYS A 272 -26.64 -8.11 29.20
N GLN A 273 -26.76 -6.95 28.57
CA GLN A 273 -27.84 -6.00 28.86
C GLN A 273 -29.20 -6.50 28.40
N ASP A 274 -29.24 -7.26 27.30
CA ASP A 274 -30.45 -7.90 26.77
C ASP A 274 -30.84 -9.18 27.54
N GLY A 275 -30.02 -9.60 28.52
CA GLY A 275 -30.28 -10.76 29.37
C GLY A 275 -29.89 -12.09 28.71
N ASP A 276 -29.00 -12.08 27.73
CA ASP A 276 -28.43 -13.29 27.12
C ASP A 276 -27.42 -13.95 28.06
N ASP A 277 -27.72 -15.19 28.44
CA ASP A 277 -26.90 -16.05 29.31
C ASP A 277 -25.81 -16.83 28.55
N ALA A 278 -25.60 -16.54 27.26
CA ALA A 278 -24.47 -17.06 26.48
C ALA A 278 -23.09 -16.60 27.00
N TYR A 279 -23.03 -15.49 27.75
CA TYR A 279 -21.79 -14.90 28.25
C TYR A 279 -21.79 -14.83 29.79
N ASP A 280 -20.60 -14.90 30.38
CA ASP A 280 -20.43 -14.62 31.81
C ASP A 280 -20.48 -13.10 32.04
N CYS A 281 -21.69 -12.58 32.19
CA CYS A 281 -21.94 -11.14 32.26
C CYS A 281 -21.31 -10.45 33.47
N GLU A 282 -21.17 -11.16 34.59
CA GLU A 282 -20.44 -10.63 35.75
C GLU A 282 -18.97 -10.39 35.38
N SER A 283 -18.34 -11.36 34.69
CA SER A 283 -16.97 -11.23 34.19
C SER A 283 -16.82 -10.14 33.12
N VAL A 284 -17.77 -10.04 32.18
CA VAL A 284 -17.72 -9.05 31.08
C VAL A 284 -17.83 -7.63 31.62
N MET A 285 -18.64 -7.40 32.66
CA MET A 285 -18.79 -6.10 33.30
C MET A 285 -17.51 -5.57 33.98
N GLU A 286 -16.52 -6.44 34.26
CA GLU A 286 -15.21 -6.01 34.76
C GLU A 286 -14.30 -5.43 33.67
N LEU A 287 -14.63 -5.60 32.38
CA LEU A 287 -13.81 -5.07 31.29
C LEU A 287 -13.98 -3.56 31.16
N ASP A 288 -12.92 -2.81 31.48
CA ASP A 288 -12.85 -1.38 31.20
C ASP A 288 -12.57 -1.14 29.71
N LEU A 289 -13.58 -0.65 29.00
CA LEU A 289 -13.48 -0.24 27.59
C LEU A 289 -13.18 1.25 27.42
N VAL A 290 -12.98 2.00 28.51
CA VAL A 290 -12.62 3.41 28.43
C VAL A 290 -11.29 3.54 27.71
N GLU A 291 -11.27 4.35 26.65
CA GLU A 291 -10.10 4.56 25.79
C GLU A 291 -8.85 4.92 26.61
N ASP A 292 -9.01 5.80 27.60
CA ASP A 292 -7.92 6.24 28.49
C ASP A 292 -7.33 5.08 29.30
N ALA A 293 -8.16 4.17 29.81
CA ALA A 293 -7.71 3.00 30.55
C ALA A 293 -6.90 2.05 29.64
N LEU A 294 -7.37 1.80 28.41
CA LEU A 294 -6.65 0.97 27.44
C LEU A 294 -5.32 1.60 26.99
N ILE A 295 -5.25 2.93 26.90
CA ILE A 295 -4.01 3.66 26.65
C ILE A 295 -3.03 3.46 27.81
N GLU A 296 -3.49 3.61 29.05
CA GLU A 296 -2.69 3.42 30.27
C GLU A 296 -2.16 1.99 30.35
N TYR A 297 -3.02 0.98 30.21
CA TYR A 297 -2.62 -0.42 30.23
C TYR A 297 -1.59 -0.76 29.14
N THR A 298 -1.74 -0.16 27.95
CA THR A 298 -0.77 -0.36 26.87
C THR A 298 0.57 0.30 27.20
N LYS A 299 0.57 1.48 27.83
CA LYS A 299 1.78 2.15 28.34
C LYS A 299 2.49 1.33 29.40
N ASP A 300 1.75 0.83 30.38
CA ASP A 300 2.29 -0.05 31.42
C ASP A 300 2.92 -1.31 30.82
N TRP A 301 2.26 -1.94 29.84
CA TRP A 301 2.83 -3.08 29.14
C TRP A 301 4.16 -2.73 28.45
N MET A 302 4.26 -1.56 27.82
CA MET A 302 5.50 -1.13 27.18
C MET A 302 6.63 -0.91 28.20
N GLU A 303 6.33 -0.29 29.34
CA GLU A 303 7.31 -0.04 30.40
C GLU A 303 7.83 -1.33 31.04
N GLN A 304 6.95 -2.33 31.20
CA GLN A 304 7.29 -3.60 31.85
C GLN A 304 8.06 -4.58 30.95
N LYS A 305 8.02 -4.41 29.62
CA LYS A 305 8.59 -5.38 28.67
C LYS A 305 9.93 -4.92 28.12
N THR A 306 10.89 -5.84 28.03
CA THR A 306 12.16 -5.57 27.34
C THR A 306 11.92 -5.39 25.84
N ASN A 307 12.27 -4.22 25.30
CA ASN A 307 12.13 -3.86 23.89
C ASN A 307 10.69 -4.07 23.38
N PRO A 308 9.69 -3.34 23.90
CA PRO A 308 8.30 -3.49 23.49
C PRO A 308 8.16 -3.06 22.03
N THR A 309 7.42 -3.83 21.24
CA THR A 309 7.12 -3.47 19.85
C THR A 309 5.68 -3.87 19.53
N GLN A 310 5.06 -3.15 18.58
CA GLN A 310 3.75 -3.54 18.04
C GLN A 310 3.77 -5.00 17.54
N ALA A 311 4.89 -5.47 16.98
CA ALA A 311 5.07 -6.85 16.52
C ALA A 311 4.99 -7.89 17.66
N LYS A 312 5.47 -7.54 18.86
CA LYS A 312 5.37 -8.42 20.04
C LYS A 312 3.96 -8.44 20.63
N LEU A 313 3.18 -7.38 20.44
CA LEU A 313 1.76 -7.39 20.82
C LEU A 313 0.96 -8.33 19.94
N ILE A 314 1.25 -8.42 18.64
CA ILE A 314 0.46 -9.26 17.71
C ILE A 314 0.94 -10.72 17.57
N SER A 315 1.92 -11.16 18.35
CA SER A 315 2.56 -12.49 18.23
C SER A 315 2.37 -13.34 19.50
N PRO A 316 2.06 -14.64 19.44
CA PRO A 316 1.99 -15.47 18.23
C PRO A 316 0.75 -15.18 17.38
N SER A 317 0.78 -15.61 16.12
CA SER A 317 -0.33 -15.43 15.19
C SER A 317 -0.62 -16.75 14.49
N GLU A 318 -1.91 -17.08 14.40
CA GLU A 318 -2.38 -18.24 13.65
C GLU A 318 -2.63 -17.91 12.18
N SER A 319 -2.25 -18.85 11.31
CA SER A 319 -2.33 -18.73 9.86
C SER A 319 -3.76 -18.93 9.38
N ASN A 320 -4.68 -18.05 9.76
CA ASN A 320 -6.05 -17.83 9.25
C ASN A 320 -6.86 -16.91 10.18
N HIS A 321 -6.42 -16.79 11.43
CA HIS A 321 -7.06 -15.99 12.49
C HIS A 321 -6.14 -14.84 12.90
N GLN A 322 -5.53 -14.13 11.94
CA GLN A 322 -4.46 -13.17 12.25
C GLN A 322 -4.96 -11.94 13.01
N VAL A 323 -6.17 -11.47 12.67
CA VAL A 323 -6.80 -10.32 13.33
C VAL A 323 -7.27 -10.72 14.72
N GLU A 324 -7.89 -11.89 14.82
CA GLU A 324 -8.35 -12.50 16.04
C GLU A 324 -7.19 -12.84 16.99
N SER A 325 -6.08 -13.36 16.46
CA SER A 325 -4.84 -13.57 17.21
C SER A 325 -4.32 -12.25 17.78
N ALA A 326 -4.34 -11.18 16.99
CA ALA A 326 -3.92 -9.86 17.46
C ALA A 326 -4.87 -9.32 18.54
N ALA A 327 -6.18 -9.49 18.38
CA ALA A 327 -7.20 -9.13 19.38
C ALA A 327 -6.99 -9.90 20.69
N PHE A 328 -6.84 -11.22 20.62
CA PHE A 328 -6.59 -12.08 21.77
C PHE A 328 -5.30 -11.71 22.48
N ASN A 329 -4.21 -11.50 21.73
CA ASN A 329 -2.95 -11.13 22.35
C ASN A 329 -3.02 -9.76 23.03
N PHE A 330 -3.75 -8.80 22.45
CA PHE A 330 -3.99 -7.51 23.08
C PHE A 330 -4.70 -7.72 24.42
N TYR A 331 -5.82 -8.45 24.42
CA TYR A 331 -6.50 -8.83 25.67
C TYR A 331 -5.54 -9.51 26.66
N ASN A 332 -4.88 -10.60 26.27
CA ASN A 332 -4.10 -11.45 27.17
C ASN A 332 -2.87 -10.73 27.76
N LYS A 333 -2.28 -9.78 27.03
CA LYS A 333 -1.04 -9.09 27.45
C LYS A 333 -1.27 -7.72 28.03
N VAL A 334 -2.31 -7.02 27.61
CA VAL A 334 -2.58 -5.63 27.99
C VAL A 334 -3.72 -5.57 29.00
N VAL A 335 -4.86 -6.19 28.70
CA VAL A 335 -6.07 -6.05 29.52
C VAL A 335 -6.07 -7.04 30.69
N ARG A 336 -5.91 -8.34 30.40
CA ARG A 336 -5.98 -9.44 31.38
C ARG A 336 -5.10 -9.24 32.62
N PRO A 337 -3.86 -8.72 32.54
CA PRO A 337 -3.06 -8.48 33.74
C PRO A 337 -3.71 -7.51 34.74
N ASN A 338 -4.51 -6.57 34.25
CA ASN A 338 -5.14 -5.50 35.03
C ASN A 338 -6.49 -5.89 35.66
N LEU A 339 -7.03 -7.06 35.33
CA LEU A 339 -8.23 -7.58 36.00
C LEU A 339 -7.92 -8.02 37.44
N SER A 340 -8.86 -7.87 38.35
CA SER A 340 -8.68 -8.22 39.77
C SER A 340 -8.82 -9.71 40.04
N ASP A 341 -9.78 -10.38 39.40
CA ASP A 341 -10.16 -11.76 39.73
C ASP A 341 -9.52 -12.78 38.77
N THR A 342 -8.94 -13.85 39.32
CA THR A 342 -8.31 -14.93 38.55
C THR A 342 -9.31 -15.83 37.84
N VAL A 343 -10.50 -16.03 38.42
CA VAL A 343 -11.61 -16.76 37.81
C VAL A 343 -12.09 -15.99 36.58
N VAL A 344 -12.38 -14.70 36.73
CA VAL A 344 -12.77 -13.80 35.63
C VAL A 344 -11.76 -13.83 34.49
N LYS A 345 -10.45 -13.70 34.81
CA LYS A 345 -9.36 -13.80 33.82
C LYS A 345 -9.40 -15.07 32.98
N ASN A 346 -9.71 -16.20 33.60
CA ASN A 346 -9.72 -17.50 32.94
C ASN A 346 -11.00 -17.73 32.15
N THR A 347 -12.14 -17.28 32.68
CA THR A 347 -13.42 -17.33 31.96
C THR A 347 -13.35 -16.51 30.67
N LEU A 348 -12.92 -15.25 30.76
CA LEU A 348 -12.78 -14.37 29.59
C LEU A 348 -11.71 -14.88 28.62
N LYS A 349 -10.59 -15.45 29.12
CA LYS A 349 -9.59 -16.08 28.23
C LYS A 349 -10.23 -17.16 27.38
N ARG A 350 -11.02 -18.06 27.99
CA ARG A 350 -11.70 -19.15 27.27
C ARG A 350 -12.71 -18.59 26.27
N GLN A 351 -13.53 -17.62 26.69
CA GLN A 351 -14.53 -16.99 25.82
C GLN A 351 -13.89 -16.40 24.56
N PHE A 352 -12.79 -15.65 24.71
CA PHE A 352 -12.08 -15.10 23.55
C PHE A 352 -11.55 -16.20 22.62
N ILE A 353 -10.97 -17.27 23.15
CA ILE A 353 -10.47 -18.38 22.32
C ILE A 353 -11.60 -19.01 21.51
N GLU A 354 -12.75 -19.26 22.16
CA GLU A 354 -13.92 -19.86 21.54
C GLU A 354 -14.54 -18.95 20.46
N ASP A 355 -14.82 -17.68 20.78
CA ASP A 355 -15.44 -16.71 19.86
C ASP A 355 -14.55 -16.40 18.65
N PHE A 356 -13.23 -16.45 18.83
CA PHE A 356 -12.26 -16.21 17.78
C PHE A 356 -11.87 -17.47 16.99
N GLY A 357 -12.29 -18.65 17.45
CA GLY A 357 -11.91 -19.94 16.85
C GLY A 357 -10.41 -20.18 16.88
N LEU A 358 -9.73 -19.75 17.94
CA LEU A 358 -8.28 -19.95 18.11
C LEU A 358 -7.99 -21.34 18.69
N ASP A 359 -6.82 -21.89 18.37
CA ASP A 359 -6.35 -23.11 19.01
C ASP A 359 -5.71 -22.78 20.36
N ALA A 360 -6.31 -23.27 21.44
CA ALA A 360 -5.87 -23.01 22.80
C ALA A 360 -4.42 -23.46 23.05
N ASP A 361 -3.93 -24.47 22.32
CA ASP A 361 -2.56 -24.97 22.49
C ASP A 361 -1.51 -23.99 21.95
N ASN A 362 -1.93 -23.03 21.11
CA ASN A 362 -1.06 -21.98 20.57
C ASN A 362 -0.96 -20.72 21.45
N PHE A 363 -1.74 -20.58 22.54
CA PHE A 363 -1.99 -19.28 23.22
C PHE A 363 -2.02 -19.23 24.76
#